data_AF-A0A6B3HJL1-F1
#
_entry.id   AF-A0A6B3HJL1-F1
#
_cell.length_a   1.000
_cell.length_b   1.000
_cell.length_c   1.000
_cell.angle_alpha   90.00
_cell.angle_beta   90.00
_cell.angle_gamma   90.00
#
_symmetry.space_group_name_H-M   'P 1'
#
loop_
_entity.id
_entity.type
_entity.pdbx_description
1 polymer ?
#
loop_
_entity_poly.entity_id
_entity_poly.type
_entity_poly.pdbx_seq_one_letter_code
_entity_poly.pdbx_strand_id
1 'polypeptide(L)' 'MNALPDWTTTPISPAVLRGALDLERTERGVLPHRLPAQAREQIP' A
#
# COMPACT_ATOMS: atom_id res chain seq x y z
N MET A 1 1.70 -1.90 36.42
CA MET A 1 0.67 -2.58 35.62
C MET A 1 0.87 -2.10 34.19
N ASN A 2 1.62 -2.84 33.37
CA ASN A 2 1.85 -2.45 31.97
C ASN A 2 0.63 -2.82 31.15
N ALA A 3 -0.14 -1.83 30.71
CA ALA A 3 -1.17 -2.05 29.72
C ALA A 3 -0.51 -2.50 28.41
N LEU A 4 -1.05 -3.54 27.79
CA LEU A 4 -0.66 -3.92 26.44
C LEU A 4 -1.08 -2.80 25.48
N PRO A 5 -0.30 -2.53 24.42
CA PRO A 5 -0.66 -1.51 23.45
C PRO A 5 -1.98 -1.87 22.76
N ASP A 6 -2.84 -0.86 22.60
CA ASP A 6 -4.07 -0.96 21.84
C ASP A 6 -3.74 -0.87 20.34
N TRP A 7 -4.20 -1.86 19.57
CA TRP A 7 -3.90 -1.98 18.15
C TRP A 7 -5.08 -1.51 17.32
N THR A 8 -4.81 -0.70 16.30
CA THR A 8 -5.83 -0.24 15.34
C THR A 8 -5.43 -0.59 13.91
N THR A 9 -6.44 -0.75 13.04
CA THR A 9 -6.26 -0.96 11.59
C THR A 9 -6.73 0.27 10.84
N THR A 10 -5.87 0.83 10.00
CA THR A 10 -6.19 2.01 9.17
C THR A 10 -5.83 1.71 7.71
N PRO A 11 -6.74 1.96 6.75
CA PRO A 11 -6.41 1.80 5.34
C PRO A 11 -5.27 2.73 4.90
N ILE A 12 -4.35 2.21 4.08
CA ILE A 12 -3.22 3.02 3.59
C ILE A 12 -3.72 4.03 2.56
N SER A 13 -3.45 5.32 2.81
CA SER A 13 -3.78 6.43 1.92
C SER A 13 -2.61 6.79 0.99
N PRO A 14 -2.88 7.22 -0.26
CA PRO A 14 -1.84 7.78 -1.14
C PRO A 14 -1.03 8.92 -0.53
N ALA A 15 -1.62 9.70 0.39
CA ALA A 15 -0.99 10.89 0.96
C ALA A 15 0.29 10.60 1.78
N VAL A 16 0.46 9.36 2.25
CA VAL A 16 1.64 8.95 3.04
C VAL A 16 2.68 8.19 2.21
N LEU A 17 2.41 7.92 0.93
CA LEU A 17 3.28 7.11 0.07
C LEU A 17 4.25 7.96 -0.73
N ARG A 18 5.48 7.47 -0.89
CA ARG A 18 6.56 8.10 -1.66
C ARG A 18 7.27 7.05 -2.51
N GLY A 19 7.69 7.44 -3.71
CA GLY A 19 8.44 6.55 -4.62
C GLY A 19 7.61 5.43 -5.24
N ALA A 20 6.28 5.55 -5.23
CA ALA A 20 5.40 4.70 -6.04
C ALA A 20 5.22 5.35 -7.41
N LEU A 21 5.30 4.55 -8.47
CA LEU A 21 5.05 4.97 -9.84
C LEU A 21 3.55 4.86 -10.18
N ASP A 22 2.87 3.87 -9.59
CA ASP A 22 1.44 3.64 -9.76
C ASP A 22 0.82 3.08 -8.47
N LEU A 23 -0.50 3.23 -8.29
CA LEU A 23 -1.24 2.81 -7.11
C LEU A 23 -2.49 2.03 -7.50
N GLU A 24 -2.65 0.83 -6.92
CA GLU A 24 -3.84 0.01 -7.10
C GLU A 24 -4.75 0.10 -5.87
N ARG A 25 -6.05 0.32 -6.08
CA ARG A 25 -7.03 0.41 -4.98
C ARG A 25 -7.48 -0.98 -4.55
N THR A 26 -7.52 -1.19 -3.24
CA THR A 26 -7.93 -2.44 -2.59
C THR A 26 -8.90 -2.14 -1.45
N GLU A 27 -9.53 -3.17 -0.90
CA GLU A 27 -10.38 -3.03 0.30
C GLU A 27 -9.60 -2.55 1.53
N ARG A 28 -8.26 -2.70 1.54
CA ARG A 28 -7.38 -2.31 2.66
C ARG A 28 -6.61 -1.00 2.44
N GLY A 29 -6.97 -0.23 1.41
CA GLY A 29 -6.26 0.99 1.01
C GLY A 29 -5.60 0.82 -0.35
N VAL A 30 -4.36 1.28 -0.50
CA VAL A 30 -3.66 1.22 -1.80
C VAL A 30 -2.41 0.33 -1.78
N LEU A 31 -2.18 -0.39 -2.88
CA LEU A 31 -0.99 -1.17 -3.16
C LEU A 31 -0.05 -0.37 -4.08
N PRO A 32 1.16 0.00 -3.63
CA PRO A 32 2.09 0.76 -4.45
C PRO A 32 2.87 -0.13 -5.41
N HIS A 33 2.95 0.30 -6.67
CA HIS A 33 3.73 -0.33 -7.72
C HIS A 33 4.91 0.57 -8.09
N ARG A 34 6.09 -0.04 -8.28
CA ARG A 34 7.27 0.66 -8.83
C ARG A 34 7.48 0.39 -10.31
N LEU A 35 6.79 -0.61 -10.83
CA LEU A 35 6.72 -0.90 -12.26
C LEU A 35 5.37 -0.42 -12.80
N PRO A 36 5.34 0.20 -13.98
CA PRO A 36 4.09 0.54 -14.63
C PRO A 36 3.33 -0.75 -15.00
N ALA A 37 2.01 -0.65 -15.15
CA ALA A 37 1.14 -1.81 -15.44
C ALA A 37 1.67 -2.70 -16.58
N GLN A 38 2.04 -2.10 -17.72
CA GLN A 38 2.60 -2.83 -18.86
C GLN A 38 3.89 -3.60 -18.54
N ALA A 39 4.74 -3.11 -17.64
CA ALA A 39 5.96 -3.82 -17.26
C ALA A 39 5.64 -5.01 -16.35
N ARG A 40 4.59 -4.93 -15.51
CA ARG A 40 4.14 -6.05 -14.66
C ARG A 40 3.64 -7.23 -15.49
N GLU A 41 2.99 -6.96 -16.62
CA GLU A 41 2.48 -7.98 -17.54
C GLU A 41 3.58 -8.75 -18.30
N GLN A 42 4.81 -8.24 -18.30
CA GLN A 42 5.94 -8.85 -19.02
C GLN A 42 6.76 -9.83 -18.16
N ILE A 43 6.48 -9.89 -16.85
CA ILE A 43 7.19 -10.75 -15.92
C ILE A 43 6.31 -11.98 -15.66
N PRO A 44 6.79 -13.20 -15.95
CA PRO A 44 6.01 -14.43 -15.77
C PRO A 44 5.73 -14.75 -14.29
#